data_AF-A0A955VPV3-F1
#
_entry.id   AF-A0A955VPV3-F1
#
_cell.length_a   1.000
_cell.length_b   1.000
_cell.length_c   1.000
_cell.angle_alpha   90.00
_cell.angle_beta   90.00
_cell.angle_gamma   90.00
#
_symmetry.space_group_name_H-M   'P 1'
#
loop_
_entity.id
_entity.type
_entity.pdbx_description
1 polymer ?
#
loop_
_entity_poly.entity_id
_entity_poly.type
_entity_poly.pdbx_seq_one_letter_code
_entity_poly.pdbx_strand_id
1 'polypeptide(L)'
;AWYRLAVKSRERVWGLPVVDPLGLGLVLPLVEAVRSAKGELLAVTALFLDLRPLVDALLDSGWRIGRAPRGKGVHRDCFLVDAKGRVLVSTADRALHATLRGRKPRTPSLTLAMSRRARLPKGLVVRIVGGEEGYVEATASGRQSRYGIVRLARTDWSIVVVESVER
;
A
#
# COMPACT_ATOMS: atom_id res chain seq x y z
N ALA A 1 -4.94 -8.65 13.75
CA ALA A 1 -3.72 -8.96 12.96
C ALA A 1 -2.52 -8.12 13.41
N TRP A 2 -2.64 -6.78 13.46
CA TRP A 2 -1.56 -5.87 13.86
C TRP A 2 -1.09 -6.03 15.32
N TYR A 3 -1.97 -6.37 16.27
CA TYR A 3 -1.56 -6.61 17.67
C TYR A 3 -0.51 -7.73 17.78
N ARG A 4 -0.76 -8.87 17.12
CA ARG A 4 0.19 -9.99 17.08
C ARG A 4 1.50 -9.63 16.38
N LEU A 5 1.45 -8.72 15.40
CA LEU A 5 2.65 -8.22 14.74
C LEU A 5 3.51 -7.39 15.71
N ALA A 6 2.88 -6.48 16.47
CA ALA A 6 3.56 -5.68 17.48
C ALA A 6 4.20 -6.55 18.56
N VAL A 7 3.46 -7.52 19.11
CA VAL A 7 3.95 -8.41 20.18
C VAL A 7 5.19 -9.20 19.76
N LYS A 8 5.31 -9.56 18.49
CA LYS A 8 6.47 -10.29 17.95
C LYS A 8 7.65 -9.40 17.58
N SER A 9 7.46 -8.08 17.57
CA SER A 9 8.49 -7.11 17.21
C SER A 9 9.08 -6.43 18.46
N ARG A 10 10.33 -5.99 18.36
CA ARG A 10 10.96 -5.05 19.31
C ARG A 10 10.99 -3.63 18.78
N GLU A 11 10.65 -3.45 17.51
CA GLU A 11 10.65 -2.17 16.81
C GLU A 11 9.23 -1.79 16.40
N ARG A 12 9.06 -0.51 16.03
CA ARG A 12 7.85 -0.02 15.38
C ARG A 12 7.66 -0.73 14.05
N VAL A 13 6.46 -1.22 13.79
CA VAL A 13 6.15 -1.99 12.58
C VAL A 13 4.86 -1.51 11.94
N TRP A 14 4.91 -1.35 10.63
CA TRP A 14 3.72 -1.10 9.82
C TRP A 14 2.91 -2.40 9.67
N GLY A 15 1.63 -2.31 10.04
CA GLY A 15 0.67 -3.38 9.80
C GLY A 15 0.19 -3.41 8.35
N LEU A 16 -0.90 -4.13 8.13
CA LEU A 16 -1.64 -4.05 6.87
C LEU A 16 -2.75 -3.00 6.99
N PRO A 17 -3.19 -2.40 5.87
CA PRO A 17 -4.37 -1.56 5.83
C PRO A 17 -5.59 -2.26 6.45
N VAL A 18 -6.36 -1.51 7.23
CA VAL A 18 -7.60 -1.98 7.87
C VAL A 18 -8.69 -0.92 7.76
N VAL A 19 -9.95 -1.34 7.89
CA VAL A 19 -11.06 -0.41 8.06
C VAL A 19 -11.04 0.13 9.49
N ASP A 20 -11.02 1.45 9.63
CA ASP A 20 -11.06 2.12 10.93
C ASP A 20 -12.44 1.92 11.61
N PRO A 21 -12.48 1.44 12.86
CA PRO A 21 -13.75 1.22 13.57
C PRO A 21 -14.51 2.52 13.90
N LEU A 22 -13.84 3.67 13.88
CA LEU A 22 -14.45 4.98 14.13
C LEU A 22 -15.01 5.63 12.85
N GLY A 23 -14.86 4.99 11.68
CA GLY A 23 -15.43 5.44 10.42
C GLY A 23 -14.57 6.45 9.66
N LEU A 24 -13.25 6.52 9.92
CA LEU A 24 -12.31 7.32 9.11
C LEU A 24 -12.07 6.76 7.70
N GLY A 25 -12.43 5.49 7.46
CA GLY A 25 -12.19 4.80 6.19
C GLY A 25 -11.07 3.78 6.32
N LEU A 26 -10.19 3.67 5.32
CA LEU A 26 -9.02 2.80 5.42
C LEU A 26 -7.88 3.52 6.14
N VAL A 27 -7.23 2.81 7.05
CA VAL A 27 -6.10 3.31 7.81
C VAL A 27 -4.97 2.29 7.81
N LEU A 28 -3.75 2.80 7.87
CA LEU A 28 -2.54 2.00 8.01
C LEU A 28 -1.99 2.14 9.44
N PRO A 29 -1.97 1.06 10.24
CA PRO A 29 -1.48 1.13 11.61
C PRO A 29 0.05 1.03 11.65
N LEU A 30 0.69 1.97 12.36
CA LEU A 30 2.04 1.85 12.89
C LEU A 30 1.94 1.41 14.34
N VAL A 31 2.49 0.24 14.67
CA VAL A 31 2.29 -0.39 15.98
C VAL A 31 3.60 -0.67 16.68
N GLU A 32 3.57 -0.60 18.01
CA GLU A 32 4.72 -0.81 18.88
C GLU A 32 4.28 -1.55 20.15
N ALA A 33 5.06 -2.54 20.58
CA ALA A 33 4.86 -3.21 21.86
C ALA A 33 5.56 -2.43 22.97
N VAL A 34 4.80 -2.00 23.97
CA VAL A 34 5.34 -1.37 25.18
C VAL A 34 5.67 -2.47 26.17
N ARG A 35 6.93 -2.51 26.62
CA ARG A 35 7.43 -3.55 27.51
C ARG A 35 8.00 -2.95 28.79
N SER A 36 7.89 -3.71 29.88
CA SER A 36 8.54 -3.39 31.15
C SER A 36 10.06 -3.50 31.01
N ALA A 37 10.81 -2.98 31.99
CA ALA A 37 12.26 -3.16 32.05
C ALA A 37 12.68 -4.65 32.10
N LYS A 38 11.78 -5.53 32.56
CA LYS A 38 11.97 -6.99 32.59
C LYS A 38 11.58 -7.68 31.27
N GLY A 39 11.13 -6.92 30.27
CA GLY A 39 10.73 -7.43 28.95
C GLY A 39 9.27 -7.90 28.85
N GLU A 40 8.50 -7.80 29.93
CA GLU A 40 7.09 -8.19 29.97
C GLU A 40 6.25 -7.26 29.09
N LEU A 41 5.27 -7.81 28.36
CA LEU A 41 4.36 -7.00 27.56
C LEU A 41 3.38 -6.25 28.47
N LEU A 42 3.43 -4.92 28.44
CA LEU A 42 2.51 -4.06 29.18
C LEU A 42 1.33 -3.62 28.32
N ALA A 43 1.62 -3.19 27.08
CA ALA A 43 0.61 -2.68 26.16
C ALA A 43 1.08 -2.80 24.70
N VAL A 44 0.16 -2.53 23.78
CA VAL A 44 0.47 -2.25 22.38
C VAL A 44 -0.10 -0.89 22.04
N THR A 45 0.75 0.02 21.58
CA THR A 45 0.34 1.34 21.08
C THR A 45 0.21 1.29 19.57
N ALA A 46 -0.73 2.08 19.02
CA ALA A 46 -0.96 2.17 17.59
C ALA A 46 -1.22 3.63 17.18
N LEU A 47 -0.55 4.06 16.12
CA LEU A 47 -0.88 5.27 15.37
C LEU A 47 -1.51 4.85 14.04
N PHE A 48 -2.67 5.41 13.71
CA PHE A 48 -3.39 5.08 12.49
C PHE A 48 -3.22 6.21 11.47
N LEU A 49 -2.57 5.92 10.35
CA LEU A 49 -2.43 6.85 9.24
C LEU A 49 -3.65 6.73 8.33
N ASP A 50 -4.35 7.84 8.11
CA ASP A 50 -5.40 7.92 7.08
C ASP A 50 -4.78 7.76 5.70
N LEU A 51 -5.26 6.80 4.92
CA LEU A 51 -4.75 6.52 3.59
C LEU A 51 -5.35 7.43 2.50
N ARG A 52 -6.42 8.19 2.77
CA ARG A 52 -7.04 9.08 1.76
C ARG A 52 -6.07 10.11 1.19
N PRO A 53 -5.33 10.88 2.00
CA PRO A 53 -4.39 11.87 1.47
C PRO A 53 -3.29 11.21 0.62
N LEU A 54 -2.92 9.96 0.91
CA LEU A 54 -1.97 9.20 0.09
C LEU A 54 -2.56 8.79 -1.25
N VAL A 55 -3.83 8.36 -1.27
CA VAL A 55 -4.54 8.05 -2.53
C VAL A 55 -4.66 9.29 -3.41
N ASP A 56 -5.05 10.42 -2.83
CA ASP A 56 -5.15 11.68 -3.57
C ASP A 56 -3.77 12.14 -4.06
N ALA A 57 -2.72 12.04 -3.22
CA ALA A 57 -1.35 12.34 -3.65
C ALA A 57 -0.85 11.43 -4.78
N LEU A 58 -1.20 10.14 -4.79
CA LEU A 58 -0.87 9.21 -5.88
C LEU A 58 -1.57 9.57 -7.20
N LEU A 59 -2.76 10.18 -7.13
CA LEU A 59 -3.50 10.65 -8.31
C LEU A 59 -2.94 11.97 -8.84
N ASP A 60 -2.55 12.88 -7.95
CA ASP A 60 -2.15 14.25 -8.29
C ASP A 60 -0.68 14.36 -8.73
N SER A 61 0.13 13.35 -8.44
CA SER A 61 1.59 13.37 -8.61
C SER A 61 2.07 13.25 -10.06
N GLY A 62 1.16 12.98 -11.02
CA GLY A 62 1.50 12.94 -12.43
C GLY A 62 2.66 11.99 -12.76
N TRP A 63 2.79 10.89 -12.00
CA TRP A 63 3.90 9.94 -12.15
C TRP A 63 4.01 9.42 -13.59
N ARG A 64 5.22 9.45 -14.16
CA ARG A 64 5.49 8.95 -15.52
C ARG A 64 6.55 7.85 -15.45
N ILE A 65 6.36 6.78 -16.21
CA ILE A 65 7.38 5.75 -16.35
C ILE A 65 8.38 6.19 -17.43
N GLY A 66 9.48 6.82 -17.03
CA GLY A 66 10.57 7.24 -17.92
C GLY A 66 10.32 8.56 -18.68
N ARG A 67 11.15 8.85 -19.69
CA ARG A 67 11.02 10.01 -20.61
C ARG A 67 10.07 9.70 -21.78
N ALA A 68 8.92 9.08 -21.54
CA ALA A 68 7.97 8.85 -22.62
C ALA A 68 7.50 10.21 -23.20
N PRO A 69 7.69 10.46 -24.51
CA PRO A 69 7.22 11.68 -25.14
C PRO A 69 5.71 11.78 -24.92
N ARG A 70 5.17 13.00 -24.85
CA ARG A 70 3.73 13.25 -24.75
C ARG A 70 2.98 12.35 -25.75
N GLY A 71 2.40 11.29 -25.22
CA GLY A 71 1.76 10.21 -25.95
C GLY A 71 0.77 9.54 -25.01
N LYS A 72 -0.36 9.12 -25.57
CA LYS A 72 -1.64 8.73 -24.95
C LYS A 72 -1.59 7.48 -24.04
N GLY A 73 -0.54 7.31 -23.25
CA GLY A 73 -0.53 6.30 -22.19
C GLY A 73 -1.55 6.66 -21.13
N VAL A 74 -2.68 5.95 -21.09
CA VAL A 74 -3.67 6.12 -20.02
C VAL A 74 -3.08 5.48 -18.75
N HIS A 75 -2.69 6.30 -17.78
CA HIS A 75 -2.38 5.83 -16.43
C HIS A 75 -3.60 5.10 -15.89
N ARG A 76 -3.47 3.79 -15.64
CA ARG A 76 -4.60 3.00 -15.16
C ARG A 76 -4.63 2.93 -13.64
N ASP A 77 -3.49 2.63 -13.02
CA ASP A 77 -3.41 2.42 -11.58
C ASP A 77 -2.03 2.79 -11.03
N CYS A 78 -2.01 3.35 -9.82
CA CYS A 78 -0.79 3.46 -9.00
C CYS A 78 -0.98 2.73 -7.67
N PHE A 79 0.10 2.13 -7.17
CA PHE A 79 0.14 1.40 -5.91
C PHE A 79 1.23 1.96 -5.02
N LEU A 80 0.94 2.06 -3.72
CA LEU A 80 1.96 2.14 -2.69
C LEU A 80 2.23 0.74 -2.17
N VAL A 81 3.50 0.33 -2.16
CA VAL A 81 3.93 -1.03 -1.84
C VAL A 81 5.02 -0.96 -0.78
N ASP A 82 5.00 -1.85 0.20
CA ASP A 82 6.07 -1.93 1.19
C ASP A 82 7.27 -2.78 0.73
N ALA A 83 8.34 -2.81 1.53
CA ALA A 83 9.54 -3.61 1.25
C ALA A 83 9.31 -5.12 1.19
N LYS A 84 8.13 -5.61 1.61
CA LYS A 84 7.75 -7.02 1.51
C LYS A 84 6.92 -7.29 0.25
N GLY A 85 6.77 -6.30 -0.63
CA GLY A 85 5.97 -6.41 -1.84
C GLY A 85 4.45 -6.38 -1.59
N ARG A 86 4.02 -5.94 -0.40
CA ARG A 86 2.60 -5.89 -0.03
C ARG A 86 2.04 -4.54 -0.45
N VAL A 87 0.93 -4.58 -1.20
CA VAL A 87 0.20 -3.38 -1.58
C VAL A 87 -0.47 -2.78 -0.34
N LEU A 88 -0.08 -1.56 0.02
CA LEU A 88 -0.64 -0.78 1.11
C LEU A 88 -1.86 0.02 0.65
N VAL A 89 -1.81 0.62 -0.53
CA VAL A 89 -2.98 1.31 -1.10
C VAL A 89 -2.84 1.42 -2.61
N SER A 90 -3.96 1.52 -3.30
CA SER A 90 -4.04 1.79 -4.73
C SER A 90 -4.93 2.99 -5.04
N THR A 91 -4.74 3.60 -6.20
CA THR A 91 -5.64 4.63 -6.72
C THR A 91 -7.08 4.13 -6.89
N ALA A 92 -7.26 2.83 -7.15
CA ALA A 92 -8.57 2.18 -7.21
C ALA A 92 -9.31 2.16 -5.86
N ASP A 93 -8.62 2.39 -4.74
CA ASP A 93 -9.22 2.41 -3.40
C ASP A 93 -9.92 3.74 -3.07
N ARG A 94 -9.83 4.76 -3.95
CA ARG A 94 -10.49 6.06 -3.73
C ARG A 94 -11.99 5.94 -3.47
N ALA A 95 -12.69 5.16 -4.31
CA ALA A 95 -14.14 4.94 -4.17
C ALA A 95 -14.48 4.12 -2.91
N LEU A 96 -13.60 3.18 -2.54
CA LEU A 96 -13.75 2.39 -1.32
C LEU A 96 -13.67 3.29 -0.08
N HIS A 97 -12.70 4.21 -0.03
CA HIS A 97 -12.59 5.20 1.04
C HIS A 97 -13.86 6.05 1.21
N ALA A 98 -14.41 6.56 0.11
CA ALA A 98 -15.66 7.33 0.14
C ALA A 98 -16.83 6.49 0.70
N THR A 99 -16.89 5.21 0.34
CA THR A 99 -17.95 4.30 0.78
C THR A 99 -17.85 3.96 2.27
N LEU A 100 -16.65 3.86 2.82
CA LEU A 100 -16.40 3.46 4.21
C LEU A 100 -16.53 4.62 5.20
N ARG A 101 -16.39 5.88 4.75
CA ARG A 101 -16.42 7.04 5.63
C ARG A 101 -17.77 7.18 6.34
N GLY A 102 -17.74 7.42 7.65
CA GLY A 102 -18.94 7.58 8.49
C GLY A 102 -19.72 6.29 8.72
N ARG A 103 -19.25 5.14 8.19
CA ARG A 103 -19.84 3.82 8.45
C ARG A 103 -19.04 3.12 9.54
N LYS A 104 -19.69 2.81 10.65
CA LYS A 104 -19.11 1.88 11.63
C LYS A 104 -19.15 0.47 11.04
N PRO A 105 -18.01 -0.21 10.88
CA PRO A 105 -18.03 -1.58 10.39
C PRO A 105 -18.83 -2.46 11.36
N ARG A 106 -19.78 -3.24 10.83
CA ARG A 106 -20.57 -4.20 11.62
C ARG A 106 -19.71 -5.29 12.28
N THR A 107 -18.45 -5.41 11.87
CA THR A 107 -17.49 -6.34 12.43
C THR A 107 -16.11 -5.64 12.52
N PRO A 108 -15.50 -5.51 13.71
CA PRO A 108 -14.21 -4.83 13.92
C PRO A 108 -13.01 -5.48 13.20
N SER A 109 -13.23 -6.61 12.54
CA SER A 109 -12.20 -7.49 11.96
C SER A 109 -12.23 -7.54 10.44
N LEU A 110 -12.65 -6.47 9.76
CA LEU A 110 -12.42 -6.26 8.32
C LEU A 110 -10.90 -6.06 8.06
N THR A 111 -10.13 -7.13 8.26
CA THR A 111 -8.91 -7.43 7.50
C THR A 111 -9.28 -7.87 6.05
N LEU A 112 -10.59 -7.95 5.79
CA LEU A 112 -11.24 -8.45 4.59
C LEU A 112 -11.60 -7.30 3.63
N ALA A 113 -10.69 -6.88 2.75
CA ALA A 113 -11.07 -6.36 1.42
C ALA A 113 -9.85 -6.03 0.55
N MET A 114 -8.76 -5.53 1.13
CA MET A 114 -7.70 -4.91 0.32
C MET A 114 -6.72 -5.91 -0.29
N SER A 115 -6.60 -7.10 0.29
CA SER A 115 -5.75 -8.19 -0.24
C SER A 115 -6.31 -8.87 -1.49
N ARG A 116 -7.51 -8.49 -1.98
CA ARG A 116 -8.15 -9.15 -3.13
C ARG A 116 -8.05 -8.41 -4.48
N ARG A 117 -7.52 -7.20 -4.58
CA ARG A 117 -7.67 -6.42 -5.84
C ARG A 117 -6.43 -6.13 -6.67
N ALA A 118 -5.22 -6.27 -6.13
CA ALA A 118 -4.02 -6.14 -6.96
C ALA A 118 -2.97 -7.17 -6.58
N ARG A 119 -2.86 -8.23 -7.38
CA ARG A 119 -1.66 -9.07 -7.37
C ARG A 119 -0.69 -8.47 -8.37
N LEU A 120 0.37 -7.86 -7.84
CA LEU A 120 1.49 -7.43 -8.66
C LEU A 120 2.16 -8.67 -9.29
N PRO A 121 2.67 -8.57 -10.53
CA PRO A 121 3.42 -9.65 -11.15
C PRO A 121 4.57 -10.14 -10.25
N LYS A 122 4.81 -11.46 -10.19
CA LYS A 122 5.85 -12.04 -9.31
C LYS A 122 7.23 -11.42 -9.56
N GLY A 123 7.61 -11.22 -10.83
CA GLY A 123 8.88 -10.58 -11.19
C GLY A 123 8.99 -9.13 -10.69
N LEU A 124 7.88 -8.39 -10.66
CA LEU A 124 7.83 -7.04 -10.12
C LEU A 124 8.05 -7.05 -8.60
N VAL A 125 7.38 -7.97 -7.90
CA VAL A 125 7.52 -8.12 -6.44
C VAL A 125 8.96 -8.45 -6.05
N VAL A 126 9.64 -9.33 -6.80
CA VAL A 126 11.05 -9.67 -6.54
C VAL A 126 11.94 -8.43 -6.60
N ARG A 127 11.75 -7.56 -7.61
CA ARG A 127 12.52 -6.33 -7.76
C ARG A 127 12.23 -5.31 -6.65
N ILE A 128 10.97 -5.16 -6.24
CA ILE A 128 10.58 -4.29 -5.12
C ILE A 128 11.24 -4.75 -3.82
N VAL A 129 11.19 -6.07 -3.53
CA VAL A 129 11.83 -6.65 -2.34
C VAL A 129 13.36 -6.52 -2.41
N GLY A 130 13.94 -6.59 -3.61
CA GLY A 130 15.36 -6.29 -3.85
C GLY A 130 15.72 -4.81 -3.72
N GLY A 131 14.74 -3.92 -3.54
CA GLY A 131 14.94 -2.49 -3.40
C GLY A 131 15.31 -1.77 -4.70
N GLU A 132 15.02 -2.38 -5.85
CA GLU A 132 15.35 -1.86 -7.17
C GLU A 132 14.36 -0.79 -7.66
N GLU A 133 14.83 0.07 -8.55
CA GLU A 133 14.03 1.06 -9.28
C GLU A 133 14.01 0.78 -10.79
N GLY A 134 13.18 1.50 -11.54
CA GLY A 134 13.11 1.42 -13.00
C GLY A 134 11.77 0.87 -13.48
N TYR A 135 11.77 0.09 -14.56
CA TYR A 135 10.51 -0.46 -15.10
C TYR A 135 10.59 -1.95 -15.41
N VAL A 136 9.43 -2.62 -15.35
CA VAL A 136 9.22 -4.01 -15.74
C VAL A 136 8.07 -4.04 -16.73
N GLU A 137 8.24 -4.73 -17.84
CA GLU A 137 7.11 -5.09 -18.69
C GLU A 137 6.60 -6.46 -18.29
N ALA A 138 5.30 -6.55 -18.00
CA ALA A 138 4.68 -7.79 -17.60
C ALA A 138 3.24 -7.85 -18.11
N THR A 139 2.79 -9.06 -18.42
CA THR A 139 1.39 -9.32 -18.77
C THR A 139 0.60 -9.54 -17.50
N ALA A 140 -0.41 -8.71 -17.25
CA ALA A 140 -1.39 -8.92 -16.19
C ALA A 140 -2.79 -8.94 -16.80
N SER A 141 -3.61 -9.91 -16.39
CA SER A 141 -4.99 -10.05 -16.88
C SER A 141 -5.11 -10.04 -18.41
N GLY A 142 -4.15 -10.67 -19.10
CA GLY A 142 -4.11 -10.77 -20.57
C GLY A 142 -3.67 -9.51 -21.31
N ARG A 143 -3.26 -8.44 -20.62
CA ARG A 143 -2.77 -7.20 -21.23
C ARG A 143 -1.31 -6.95 -20.87
N GLN A 144 -0.49 -6.62 -21.86
CA GLN A 144 0.88 -6.18 -21.64
C GLN A 144 0.85 -4.79 -20.99
N SER A 145 1.49 -4.67 -19.84
CA SER A 145 1.58 -3.41 -19.09
C SER A 145 3.02 -3.16 -18.67
N ARG A 146 3.39 -1.89 -18.57
CA ARG A 146 4.65 -1.45 -18.02
C ARG A 146 4.43 -0.99 -16.58
N TYR A 147 5.27 -1.48 -15.68
CA TYR A 147 5.26 -1.20 -14.26
C TYR A 147 6.50 -0.40 -13.90
N GLY A 148 6.35 0.87 -13.53
CA GLY A 148 7.44 1.70 -13.04
C GLY A 148 7.55 1.60 -11.53
N ILE A 149 8.77 1.51 -11.00
CA ILE A 149 9.07 1.42 -9.57
C ILE A 149 9.88 2.66 -9.19
N VAL A 150 9.37 3.40 -8.20
CA VAL A 150 10.04 4.55 -7.59
C VAL A 150 10.13 4.32 -6.09
N ARG A 151 11.32 4.36 -5.52
CA ARG A 151 11.48 4.19 -4.06
C ARG A 151 11.33 5.53 -3.36
N LEU A 152 10.68 5.51 -2.20
CA LEU A 152 10.55 6.71 -1.38
C LEU A 152 11.78 6.86 -0.48
N ALA A 153 12.50 7.98 -0.60
CA ALA A 153 13.81 8.19 0.03
C ALA A 153 13.83 8.07 1.57
N ARG A 154 12.69 8.24 2.25
CA ARG A 154 12.59 8.22 3.72
C ARG A 154 11.82 7.03 4.28
N THR A 155 11.42 6.09 3.43
CA THR A 155 10.71 4.88 3.83
C THR A 155 11.26 3.67 3.09
N ASP A 156 10.85 2.50 3.50
CA ASP A 156 11.09 1.25 2.80
C ASP A 156 9.97 0.95 1.78
N TRP A 157 9.22 1.99 1.37
CA TRP A 157 8.09 1.85 0.45
C TRP A 157 8.48 2.27 -0.97
N SER A 158 7.76 1.68 -1.92
CA SER A 158 7.86 1.99 -3.33
C SER A 158 6.51 2.38 -3.89
N ILE A 159 6.50 3.35 -4.79
CA ILE A 159 5.38 3.65 -5.65
C ILE A 159 5.53 2.82 -6.92
N VAL A 160 4.46 2.12 -7.28
CA VAL A 160 4.37 1.35 -8.51
C VAL A 160 3.33 1.99 -9.41
N VAL A 161 3.75 2.40 -10.60
CA VAL A 161 2.90 3.03 -11.61
C VAL A 161 2.61 2.04 -12.71
N VAL A 162 1.37 1.93 -13.18
CA VAL A 162 0.98 1.04 -14.28
C VAL A 162 0.55 1.83 -15.50
N GLU A 163 1.26 1.59 -16.60
CA GLU A 163 0.91 2.10 -17.93
C GLU A 163 0.54 0.92 -18.83
N SER A 164 -0.59 1.02 -19.53
CA SER A 164 -0.96 0.05 -20.56
C SER A 164 -0.05 0.25 -21.77
N VAL A 165 0.56 -0.83 -22.26
CA VAL A 165 1.26 -0.80 -23.55
C VAL A 165 0.18 -1.04 -24.61
N GLU A 166 -0.48 0.02 -25.07
CA GLU A 166 -1.29 -0.10 -26.30
C GLU A 166 -0.36 -0.41 -27.47
N ARG A 167 -0.72 -1.42 -28.26
CA ARG A 167 -0.13 -1.68 -29.57
C ARG A 167 -0.86 -0.86 -30.62
#